data_AF-A0AAF0BJT1-F1
#
_entry.id   AF-A0AAF0BJT1-F1
#
_cell.length_a   1.000
_cell.length_b   1.000
_cell.length_c   1.000
_cell.angle_alpha   90.00
_cell.angle_beta   90.00
_cell.angle_gamma   90.00
#
_symmetry.space_group_name_H-M   'P 1'
#
loop_
_entity.id
_entity.type
_entity.pdbx_description
1 polymer ?
#
loop_
_entity_poly.entity_id
_entity_poly.type
_entity_poly.pdbx_seq_one_letter_code
_entity_poly.pdbx_strand_id
1 'polypeptide(L)'
;MEEIINLLSGRLVTAKEIDQTDEFMASLKIPGLQIFPAIEKSGSRLTCLRCGNRTNFHQNICQCDLIECLYCLQCLNFGKLRTCDKLYHLEETATAHYWKRNQSYLAWNGTLSEQQAQASEEICQSYQTGGQRLVWAVTGAGKTEMVFEAVNQALMAGGKVALATPRIDVANELAPRFKTAFPEVTIQLLHGQSEESYSGAAFTIGSTHQLIRFKAAFDLLIIDEIDAFPYDGDPMLYFASVRAVKETGAQVLLTATPSPSHEKQIKEGKMPVSILPARYHRHRLPVPVHRWVGDWQSLIQAGKVPIVFKRLLNQLLKKGRRVLVFMPHIDRMLTFVKLCQQAFADYRFESVSSKDPDRISKVQNMRDGHYDFLFSTTILERGVTFANIDVIVLGSEDQTFTTAALVQISGRVGRKPKWPSGDVYFLHYGKTKASNAAIRQIKTMNEQARKRGLIDD
;
A
#
# COMPACT_ATOMS: atom_id res chain seq x y z
N MET A 1 -11.32 21.63 26.29
CA MET A 1 -10.61 22.52 25.35
C MET A 1 -9.35 21.86 24.82
N GLU A 2 -8.46 21.35 25.67
CA GLU A 2 -7.26 20.60 25.27
C GLU A 2 -7.57 19.38 24.39
N GLU A 3 -8.61 18.60 24.73
CA GLU A 3 -9.05 17.46 23.92
C GLU A 3 -9.43 17.85 22.49
N ILE A 4 -10.17 18.95 22.32
CA ILE A 4 -10.58 19.47 21.00
C ILE A 4 -9.37 19.98 20.22
N ILE A 5 -8.45 20.68 20.89
CA ILE A 5 -7.18 21.12 20.29
C ILE A 5 -6.41 19.92 19.76
N ASN A 6 -6.32 18.84 20.56
CA ASN A 6 -5.65 17.62 20.15
C ASN A 6 -6.35 16.97 18.95
N LEU A 7 -7.69 16.91 18.94
CA LEU A 7 -8.47 16.37 17.82
C LEU A 7 -8.38 17.19 16.51
N LEU A 8 -7.99 18.47 16.59
CA LEU A 8 -7.87 19.39 15.46
C LEU A 8 -6.44 19.59 14.96
N SER A 9 -5.43 19.39 15.81
CA SER A 9 -4.02 19.63 15.49
C SER A 9 -3.56 18.82 14.28
N GLY A 10 -3.21 19.51 13.18
CA GLY A 10 -2.84 18.89 11.90
C GLY A 10 -4.00 18.23 11.16
N ARG A 11 -5.23 18.31 11.66
CA ARG A 11 -6.42 17.69 11.03
C ARG A 11 -7.26 18.71 10.28
N LEU A 12 -8.01 18.24 9.28
CA LEU A 12 -9.00 18.98 8.52
C LEU A 12 -10.30 18.18 8.53
N VAL A 13 -11.21 18.55 9.43
CA VAL A 13 -12.37 17.74 9.80
C VAL A 13 -13.61 18.60 9.96
N THR A 14 -14.78 18.00 9.84
CA THR A 14 -16.06 18.66 10.20
C THR A 14 -16.26 18.64 11.72
N ALA A 15 -17.11 19.52 12.26
CA ALA A 15 -17.45 19.49 13.68
C ALA A 15 -18.03 18.12 14.10
N LYS A 16 -18.81 17.48 13.23
CA LYS A 16 -19.39 16.14 13.46
C LYS A 16 -18.35 15.04 13.60
N GLU A 17 -17.21 15.15 12.90
CA GLU A 17 -16.14 14.14 12.97
C GLU A 17 -15.34 14.19 14.28
N ILE A 18 -15.59 15.20 15.12
CA ILE A 18 -15.02 15.34 16.46
C ILE A 18 -16.12 15.44 17.53
N ASP A 19 -17.33 14.95 17.22
CA ASP A 19 -18.51 14.93 18.09
C ASP A 19 -18.92 16.30 18.62
N GLN A 20 -18.79 17.35 17.79
CA GLN A 20 -19.17 18.73 18.11
C GLN A 20 -20.18 19.32 17.10
N THR A 21 -20.73 20.47 17.44
CA THR A 21 -21.59 21.28 16.54
C THR A 21 -20.84 22.48 15.98
N ASP A 22 -21.28 22.99 14.82
CA ASP A 22 -20.70 24.21 14.24
C ASP A 22 -20.88 25.44 15.13
N GLU A 23 -21.98 25.52 15.88
CA GLU A 23 -22.27 26.58 16.85
C GLU A 23 -21.26 26.55 18.01
N PHE A 24 -21.01 25.36 18.55
CA PHE A 24 -20.03 25.18 19.61
C PHE A 24 -18.62 25.50 19.10
N MET A 25 -18.23 24.98 17.93
CA MET A 25 -16.94 25.28 17.32
C MET A 25 -16.73 26.78 17.06
N ALA A 26 -17.78 27.50 16.64
CA ALA A 26 -17.72 28.95 16.43
C ALA A 26 -17.62 29.74 17.74
N SER A 27 -18.10 29.19 18.86
CA SER A 27 -18.00 29.81 20.19
C SER A 27 -16.60 29.69 20.80
N LEU A 28 -15.80 28.71 20.35
CA LEU A 28 -14.46 28.47 20.85
C LEU A 28 -13.48 29.53 20.36
N LYS A 29 -12.82 30.21 21.29
CA LYS A 29 -11.70 31.11 21.01
C LYS A 29 -10.37 30.35 21.08
N ILE A 30 -10.13 29.48 20.09
CA ILE A 30 -8.86 28.77 19.97
C ILE A 30 -7.92 29.60 19.07
N PRO A 31 -6.78 30.10 19.58
CA PRO A 31 -5.80 30.80 18.77
C PRO A 31 -5.31 29.93 17.60
N GLY A 32 -5.30 30.48 16.39
CA GLY A 32 -4.85 29.77 15.19
C GLY A 32 -5.87 28.80 14.58
N LEU A 33 -7.08 28.68 15.13
CA LEU A 33 -8.15 27.89 14.51
C LEU A 33 -8.55 28.49 13.16
N GLN A 34 -8.40 27.71 12.11
CA GLN A 34 -8.77 28.06 10.75
C GLN A 34 -10.08 27.35 10.37
N ILE A 35 -10.98 28.09 9.72
CA ILE A 35 -12.26 27.59 9.24
C ILE A 35 -12.29 27.73 7.72
N PHE A 36 -12.48 26.61 7.04
CA PHE A 36 -12.54 26.53 5.59
C PHE A 36 -13.97 26.19 5.13
N PRO A 37 -14.41 26.70 3.97
CA PRO A 37 -15.61 26.16 3.33
C PRO A 37 -15.35 24.70 2.92
N ALA A 38 -16.36 23.84 3.04
CA ALA A 38 -16.24 22.48 2.53
C ALA A 38 -16.07 22.42 1.00
N ILE A 39 -16.81 23.27 0.28
CA ILE A 39 -16.78 23.38 -1.18
C ILE A 39 -16.55 24.83 -1.55
N GLU A 40 -15.45 25.08 -2.25
CA GLU A 40 -15.07 26.40 -2.76
C GLU A 40 -15.55 26.56 -4.20
N LYS A 41 -16.11 27.75 -4.51
CA LYS A 41 -16.53 28.14 -5.86
C LYS A 41 -15.67 29.28 -6.35
N SER A 42 -14.88 29.03 -7.40
CA SER A 42 -14.09 30.04 -8.10
C SER A 42 -14.62 30.18 -9.53
N GLY A 43 -15.45 31.19 -9.76
CA GLY A 43 -16.20 31.34 -11.02
C GLY A 43 -17.21 30.20 -11.20
N SER A 44 -17.12 29.48 -12.32
CA SER A 44 -17.94 28.27 -12.59
C SER A 44 -17.35 27.00 -11.99
N ARG A 45 -16.12 27.04 -11.45
CA ARG A 45 -15.41 25.86 -10.97
C ARG A 45 -15.68 25.61 -9.50
N LEU A 46 -16.13 24.40 -9.18
CA LEU A 46 -16.28 23.91 -7.81
C LEU A 46 -15.06 23.06 -7.42
N THR A 47 -14.57 23.22 -6.19
CA THR A 47 -13.51 22.40 -5.61
C THR A 47 -13.88 21.98 -4.20
N CYS A 48 -13.87 20.68 -3.92
CA CYS A 48 -14.01 20.16 -2.56
C CYS A 48 -12.68 20.31 -1.81
N LEU A 49 -12.64 21.14 -0.76
CA LEU A 49 -11.40 21.40 -0.02
C LEU A 49 -10.92 20.19 0.81
N ARG A 50 -11.79 19.20 1.03
CA ARG A 50 -11.43 17.94 1.71
C ARG A 50 -10.73 16.92 0.81
N CYS A 51 -11.16 16.75 -0.44
CA CYS A 51 -10.62 15.68 -1.30
C CYS A 51 -10.03 16.16 -2.64
N GLY A 52 -10.07 17.46 -2.92
CA GLY A 52 -9.58 18.04 -4.17
C GLY A 52 -10.49 17.78 -5.38
N ASN A 53 -11.61 17.08 -5.19
CA ASN A 53 -12.57 16.78 -6.24
C ASN A 53 -13.12 18.05 -6.89
N ARG A 54 -13.14 18.07 -8.22
CA ARG A 54 -13.56 19.22 -9.05
C ARG A 54 -14.74 18.92 -9.98
N THR A 55 -15.21 17.67 -9.98
CA THR A 55 -16.33 17.17 -10.78
C THR A 55 -17.30 16.43 -9.86
N ASN A 56 -18.36 15.79 -10.35
CA ASN A 56 -19.17 14.87 -9.53
C ASN A 56 -19.72 15.49 -8.22
N PHE A 57 -20.28 16.70 -8.33
CA PHE A 57 -21.11 17.30 -7.28
C PHE A 57 -22.57 17.01 -7.60
N HIS A 58 -23.38 16.81 -6.57
CA HIS A 58 -24.82 16.58 -6.73
C HIS A 58 -25.61 17.53 -5.83
N GLN A 59 -26.81 17.92 -6.27
CA GLN A 59 -27.69 18.76 -5.49
C GLN A 59 -28.12 18.06 -4.20
N ASN A 60 -28.07 18.81 -3.09
CA ASN A 60 -28.51 18.41 -1.77
C ASN A 60 -29.76 19.19 -1.38
N ILE A 61 -30.84 18.50 -1.04
CA ILE A 61 -32.02 19.14 -0.44
C ILE A 61 -31.69 19.41 1.03
N CYS A 62 -31.61 20.68 1.41
CA CYS A 62 -31.22 21.12 2.75
C CYS A 62 -32.02 22.35 3.15
N GLN A 63 -32.20 22.54 4.46
CA GLN A 63 -32.84 23.73 5.05
C GLN A 63 -31.84 24.87 5.29
N CYS A 64 -30.65 24.82 4.72
CA CYS A 64 -29.70 25.93 4.81
C CYS A 64 -30.13 27.08 3.89
N ASP A 65 -29.68 28.30 4.20
CA ASP A 65 -30.02 29.52 3.44
C ASP A 65 -29.35 29.62 2.06
N LEU A 66 -28.68 28.56 1.60
CA LEU A 66 -28.04 28.52 0.28
C LEU A 66 -29.05 28.18 -0.81
N ILE A 67 -29.08 29.02 -1.85
CA ILE A 67 -29.88 28.82 -3.08
C ILE A 67 -29.58 27.44 -3.72
N GLU A 68 -28.31 27.06 -3.74
CA GLU A 68 -27.86 25.77 -4.27
C GLU A 68 -26.87 25.11 -3.30
N CYS A 69 -27.39 24.19 -2.49
CA CYS A 69 -26.57 23.34 -1.63
C CYS A 69 -26.15 22.09 -2.42
N LEU A 70 -24.86 21.87 -2.58
CA LEU A 70 -24.30 20.72 -3.27
C LEU A 70 -23.61 19.80 -2.26
N TYR A 71 -23.37 18.55 -2.63
CA TYR A 71 -22.49 17.65 -1.89
C TYR A 71 -21.52 16.92 -2.81
N CYS A 72 -20.35 16.59 -2.28
CA CYS A 72 -19.29 15.93 -3.01
C CYS A 72 -19.47 14.41 -3.00
N LEU A 73 -19.64 13.78 -4.18
CA LEU A 73 -19.82 12.33 -4.28
C LEU A 73 -18.59 11.53 -3.86
N GLN A 74 -17.38 12.04 -4.12
CA GLN A 74 -16.11 11.41 -3.70
C GLN A 74 -15.96 11.33 -2.17
N CYS A 75 -16.70 12.18 -1.46
CA CYS A 75 -16.63 12.32 -0.03
C CYS A 75 -17.60 11.39 0.72
N LEU A 76 -18.54 10.71 0.04
CA LEU A 76 -19.62 9.97 0.69
C LEU A 76 -19.16 8.93 1.70
N ASN A 77 -18.13 8.14 1.35
CA ASN A 77 -17.58 7.10 2.23
C ASN A 77 -16.85 7.67 3.46
N PHE A 78 -16.61 8.98 3.51
CA PHE A 78 -15.94 9.69 4.60
C PHE A 78 -16.91 10.62 5.34
N GLY A 79 -18.21 10.45 5.15
CA GLY A 79 -19.23 11.39 5.59
C GLY A 79 -19.58 12.40 4.51
N LYS A 80 -20.88 12.57 4.27
CA LYS A 80 -21.44 13.47 3.26
C LYS A 80 -20.99 14.92 3.54
N LEU A 81 -20.15 15.45 2.67
CA LEU A 81 -19.64 16.81 2.77
C LEU A 81 -20.39 17.73 1.80
N ARG A 82 -21.08 18.73 2.35
CA ARG A 82 -22.01 19.64 1.68
C ARG A 82 -21.44 21.04 1.58
N THR A 83 -21.98 21.89 0.70
CA THR A 83 -21.59 23.30 0.57
C THR A 83 -21.75 24.07 1.89
N CYS A 84 -22.78 23.74 2.69
CA CYS A 84 -23.03 24.37 3.98
C CYS A 84 -22.19 23.81 5.15
N ASP A 85 -21.39 22.76 4.93
CA ASP A 85 -20.50 22.25 5.97
C ASP A 85 -19.23 23.10 6.07
N LYS A 86 -18.66 23.16 7.27
CA LYS A 86 -17.38 23.82 7.55
C LYS A 86 -16.31 22.76 7.85
N LEU A 87 -15.09 23.05 7.45
CA LEU A 87 -13.91 22.27 7.80
C LEU A 87 -13.06 23.08 8.78
N TYR A 88 -12.75 22.48 9.92
CA TYR A 88 -11.95 23.06 10.97
C TYR A 88 -10.54 22.47 10.90
N HIS A 89 -9.55 23.34 11.03
CA HIS A 89 -8.15 22.97 11.06
C HIS A 89 -7.41 23.82 12.07
N LEU A 90 -6.59 23.17 12.88
CA LEU A 90 -5.62 23.84 13.72
C LEU A 90 -4.24 23.45 13.22
N GLU A 91 -3.43 24.44 12.88
CA GLU A 91 -2.04 24.18 12.51
C GLU A 91 -1.30 23.56 13.71
N GLU A 92 -0.47 22.57 13.41
CA GLU A 92 0.24 21.85 14.46
C GLU A 92 1.35 22.73 15.06
N THR A 93 1.18 23.09 16.33
CA THR A 93 2.19 23.88 17.06
C THR A 93 3.15 22.96 17.83
N ALA A 94 4.40 23.37 17.93
CA ALA A 94 5.46 22.64 18.65
C ALA A 94 5.14 22.34 20.13
N THR A 95 4.14 23.03 20.70
CA THR A 95 3.65 22.89 22.07
C THR A 95 2.48 21.89 22.21
N ALA A 96 1.92 21.39 21.11
CA ALA A 96 0.75 20.52 21.14
C ALA A 96 1.05 19.11 21.67
N HIS A 97 2.32 18.70 21.72
CA HIS A 97 2.69 17.35 22.13
C HIS A 97 3.98 17.27 22.96
N TYR A 98 3.92 16.49 24.05
CA TYR A 98 5.03 16.27 24.98
C TYR A 98 5.68 14.90 24.75
N TRP A 99 6.39 14.68 23.64
CA TRP A 99 7.41 13.63 23.58
C TRP A 99 8.81 14.26 23.63
N LYS A 100 9.71 13.60 24.36
CA LYS A 100 11.04 14.14 24.70
C LYS A 100 11.88 14.35 23.45
N ARG A 101 12.41 15.55 23.25
CA ARG A 101 13.37 15.81 22.18
C ARG A 101 14.75 15.29 22.56
N ASN A 102 15.61 15.12 21.55
CA ASN A 102 17.03 14.78 21.72
C ASN A 102 17.30 13.43 22.42
N GLN A 103 16.36 12.49 22.36
CA GLN A 103 16.58 11.09 22.75
C GLN A 103 16.21 10.17 21.59
N SER A 104 17.04 9.16 21.31
CA SER A 104 16.68 8.15 20.31
C SER A 104 15.53 7.29 20.84
N TYR A 105 14.58 7.01 19.96
CA TYR A 105 13.44 6.14 20.23
C TYR A 105 13.58 4.76 19.60
N LEU A 106 14.63 4.56 18.79
CA LEU A 106 14.84 3.34 18.03
C LEU A 106 15.48 2.26 18.91
N ALA A 107 14.75 1.17 19.13
CA ALA A 107 15.20 -0.01 19.87
C ALA A 107 15.51 -1.21 18.96
N TRP A 108 15.58 -1.00 17.64
CA TRP A 108 15.86 -2.06 16.68
C TRP A 108 17.36 -2.37 16.59
N ASN A 109 17.74 -3.61 16.90
CA ASN A 109 19.14 -4.06 16.94
C ASN A 109 19.58 -4.84 15.70
N GLY A 110 18.83 -4.75 14.60
CA GLY A 110 19.20 -5.43 13.36
C GLY A 110 20.28 -4.67 12.57
N THR A 111 20.81 -5.30 11.53
CA THR A 111 21.80 -4.69 10.63
C THR A 111 21.19 -4.53 9.25
N LEU A 112 21.30 -3.32 8.68
CA LEU A 112 20.95 -3.07 7.28
C LEU A 112 22.03 -3.65 6.36
N SER A 113 21.63 -4.22 5.22
CA SER A 113 22.58 -4.49 4.14
C SER A 113 23.14 -3.19 3.56
N GLU A 114 24.27 -3.24 2.86
CA GLU A 114 24.93 -2.07 2.27
C GLU A 114 23.98 -1.17 1.44
N GLN A 115 23.21 -1.76 0.52
CA GLN A 115 22.22 -1.02 -0.27
C GLN A 115 21.08 -0.43 0.58
N GLN A 116 20.71 -1.10 1.68
CA GLN A 116 19.66 -0.62 2.58
C GLN A 116 20.18 0.53 3.45
N ALA A 117 21.43 0.46 3.90
CA ALA A 117 22.10 1.53 4.63
C ALA A 117 22.22 2.79 3.77
N GLN A 118 22.68 2.63 2.52
CA GLN A 118 22.73 3.72 1.54
C GLN A 118 21.36 4.36 1.35
N ALA A 119 20.32 3.56 1.12
CA ALA A 119 18.96 4.08 0.95
C ALA A 119 18.43 4.74 2.22
N SER A 120 18.73 4.21 3.40
CA SER A 120 18.35 4.81 4.69
C SER A 120 18.99 6.19 4.87
N GLU A 121 20.27 6.34 4.53
CA GLU A 121 20.96 7.62 4.55
C GLU A 121 20.32 8.62 3.57
N GLU A 122 20.05 8.20 2.33
CA GLU A 122 19.37 9.03 1.32
C GLU A 122 17.95 9.46 1.75
N ILE A 123 17.23 8.59 2.48
CA ILE A 123 15.93 8.94 3.08
C ILE A 123 16.11 9.98 4.19
N CYS A 124 17.11 9.81 5.07
CA CYS A 124 17.39 10.77 6.14
C CYS A 124 17.79 12.15 5.58
N GLN A 125 18.60 12.19 4.52
CA GLN A 125 18.93 13.43 3.82
C GLN A 125 17.67 14.11 3.27
N SER A 126 16.76 13.35 2.64
CA SER A 126 15.49 13.89 2.16
C SER A 126 14.56 14.36 3.28
N TYR A 127 14.60 13.72 4.46
CA TYR A 127 13.91 14.22 5.64
C TYR A 127 14.44 15.61 6.04
N GLN A 128 15.76 15.79 6.07
CA GLN A 128 16.38 17.07 6.45
C GLN A 128 16.12 18.20 5.44
N THR A 129 16.12 17.89 4.15
CA THR A 129 15.88 18.91 3.09
C THR A 129 14.40 19.17 2.84
N GLY A 130 13.52 18.29 3.32
CA GLY A 130 12.12 18.25 2.91
C GLY A 130 11.93 17.76 1.46
N GLY A 131 10.67 17.76 1.01
CA GLY A 131 10.30 17.39 -0.35
C GLY A 131 9.98 15.90 -0.53
N GLN A 132 10.02 15.42 -1.76
CA GLN A 132 9.56 14.06 -2.12
C GLN A 132 10.71 13.17 -2.60
N ARG A 133 10.78 11.95 -2.07
CA ARG A 133 11.71 10.90 -2.53
C ARG A 133 10.95 9.63 -2.87
N LEU A 134 11.34 8.98 -3.97
CA LEU A 134 10.88 7.63 -4.30
C LEU A 134 11.93 6.59 -3.89
N VAL A 135 11.51 5.53 -3.22
CA VAL A 135 12.33 4.34 -2.97
C VAL A 135 11.80 3.23 -3.86
N TRP A 136 12.57 2.92 -4.91
CA TRP A 136 12.29 1.83 -5.83
C TRP A 136 13.02 0.58 -5.38
N ALA A 137 12.32 -0.28 -4.64
CA ALA A 137 12.90 -1.45 -4.01
C ALA A 137 12.20 -2.74 -4.45
N VAL A 138 12.98 -3.73 -4.88
CA VAL A 138 12.42 -5.04 -5.25
C VAL A 138 11.69 -5.70 -4.07
N THR A 139 10.79 -6.62 -4.40
CA THR A 139 10.08 -7.41 -3.39
C THR A 139 11.07 -8.21 -2.55
N GLY A 140 11.00 -8.05 -1.23
CA GLY A 140 11.95 -8.66 -0.31
C GLY A 140 13.29 -7.92 -0.20
N ALA A 141 13.39 -6.65 -0.60
CA ALA A 141 14.55 -5.80 -0.32
C ALA A 141 14.61 -5.31 1.15
N GLY A 142 13.54 -5.48 1.93
CA GLY A 142 13.47 -4.98 3.32
C GLY A 142 13.18 -3.48 3.39
N LYS A 143 12.07 -3.05 2.79
CA LYS A 143 11.64 -1.63 2.70
C LYS A 143 11.42 -0.96 4.06
N THR A 144 10.86 -1.71 5.00
CA THR A 144 10.42 -1.18 6.29
C THR A 144 11.58 -0.75 7.17
N GLU A 145 12.63 -1.56 7.28
CA GLU A 145 13.78 -1.24 8.13
C GLU A 145 14.53 0.02 7.67
N MET A 146 14.54 0.31 6.36
CA MET A 146 15.27 1.45 5.81
C MET A 146 14.73 2.81 6.27
N VAL A 147 13.43 2.87 6.63
CA VAL A 147 12.82 4.13 7.09
C VAL A 147 12.98 4.35 8.59
N PHE A 148 13.44 3.36 9.35
CA PHE A 148 13.52 3.47 10.82
C PHE A 148 14.36 4.65 11.28
N GLU A 149 15.52 4.89 10.66
CA GLU A 149 16.37 6.00 11.07
C GLU A 149 15.73 7.36 10.78
N ALA A 150 15.07 7.53 9.63
CA ALA A 150 14.37 8.77 9.31
C ALA A 150 13.17 9.02 10.25
N VAL A 151 12.44 7.95 10.63
CA VAL A 151 11.40 8.03 11.65
C VAL A 151 11.99 8.44 13.00
N ASN A 152 13.10 7.84 13.40
CA ASN A 152 13.80 8.18 14.65
C ASN A 152 14.24 9.65 14.66
N GLN A 153 14.86 10.15 13.58
CA GLN A 153 15.27 11.55 13.46
C GLN A 153 14.07 12.51 13.55
N ALA A 154 12.96 12.19 12.88
CA ALA A 154 11.75 13.00 12.95
C ALA A 154 11.18 13.08 14.37
N LEU A 155 11.12 11.95 15.08
CA LEU A 155 10.64 11.90 16.46
C LEU A 155 11.60 12.61 17.44
N MET A 156 12.92 12.45 17.26
CA MET A 156 13.96 13.16 18.02
C MET A 156 13.84 14.68 17.92
N ALA A 157 13.47 15.17 16.73
CA ALA A 157 13.22 16.60 16.49
C ALA A 157 11.89 17.11 17.10
N GLY A 158 11.08 16.22 17.66
CA GLY A 158 9.74 16.55 18.15
C GLY A 158 8.69 16.63 17.05
N GLY A 159 8.98 16.10 15.85
CA GLY A 159 8.08 16.11 14.71
C GLY A 159 7.11 14.92 14.70
N LYS A 160 6.03 15.06 13.93
CA LYS A 160 5.04 13.99 13.71
C LYS A 160 5.34 13.18 12.47
N VAL A 161 5.11 11.88 12.61
CA VAL A 161 5.35 10.90 11.56
C VAL A 161 4.04 10.20 11.18
N ALA A 162 3.86 9.96 9.88
CA ALA A 162 2.86 9.03 9.39
C ALA A 162 3.46 7.95 8.51
N LEU A 163 2.95 6.73 8.64
CA LEU A 163 3.11 5.67 7.66
C LEU A 163 1.74 5.25 7.15
N ALA A 164 1.53 5.44 5.85
CA ALA A 164 0.30 5.06 5.18
C ALA A 164 0.51 3.89 4.21
N THR A 165 -0.49 3.03 4.07
CA THR A 165 -0.52 1.96 3.06
C THR A 165 -1.92 1.81 2.46
N PRO A 166 -2.10 1.44 1.19
CA PRO A 166 -3.42 1.32 0.57
C PRO A 166 -4.26 0.20 1.18
N ARG A 167 -3.63 -0.81 1.80
CA ARG A 167 -4.31 -2.01 2.29
C ARG A 167 -4.27 -2.11 3.82
N ILE A 168 -5.42 -2.48 4.41
CA ILE A 168 -5.60 -2.56 5.87
C ILE A 168 -4.76 -3.69 6.49
N ASP A 169 -4.67 -4.84 5.82
CA ASP A 169 -3.86 -5.98 6.27
C ASP A 169 -2.37 -5.62 6.40
N VAL A 170 -1.85 -4.81 5.48
CA VAL A 170 -0.48 -4.29 5.55
C VAL A 170 -0.31 -3.31 6.72
N ALA A 171 -1.28 -2.43 6.98
CA ALA A 171 -1.23 -1.54 8.13
C ALA A 171 -1.19 -2.33 9.46
N ASN A 172 -2.02 -3.38 9.56
CA ASN A 172 -2.08 -4.28 10.70
C ASN A 172 -0.80 -5.12 10.87
N GLU A 173 -0.09 -5.44 9.77
CA GLU A 173 1.24 -6.09 9.81
C GLU A 173 2.33 -5.12 10.28
N LEU A 174 2.29 -3.87 9.83
CA LEU A 174 3.32 -2.86 10.12
C LEU A 174 3.21 -2.31 11.55
N ALA A 175 2.00 -2.08 12.06
CA ALA A 175 1.79 -1.53 13.40
C ALA A 175 2.55 -2.25 14.53
N PRO A 176 2.41 -3.59 14.73
CA PRO A 176 3.16 -4.29 15.76
C PRO A 176 4.68 -4.26 15.51
N ARG A 177 5.11 -4.30 14.24
CA ARG A 177 6.54 -4.24 13.89
C ARG A 177 7.17 -2.91 14.31
N PHE A 178 6.49 -1.80 14.06
CA PHE A 178 6.95 -0.48 14.51
C PHE A 178 6.82 -0.30 16.03
N LYS A 179 5.79 -0.86 16.68
CA LYS A 179 5.69 -0.85 18.15
C LYS A 179 6.89 -1.56 18.80
N THR A 180 7.36 -2.66 18.22
CA THR A 180 8.60 -3.33 18.68
C THR A 180 9.85 -2.48 18.44
N ALA A 181 9.93 -1.78 17.30
CA ALA A 181 11.09 -0.95 16.95
C ALA A 181 11.13 0.38 17.73
N PHE A 182 9.99 0.89 18.18
CA PHE A 182 9.84 2.17 18.89
C PHE A 182 8.97 2.00 20.15
N PRO A 183 9.43 1.24 21.16
CA PRO A 183 8.62 0.85 22.31
C PRO A 183 8.22 2.03 23.21
N GLU A 184 8.97 3.13 23.21
CA GLU A 184 8.70 4.33 23.99
C GLU A 184 7.79 5.35 23.27
N VAL A 185 7.38 5.06 22.04
CA VAL A 185 6.58 5.97 21.21
C VAL A 185 5.15 5.49 21.20
N THR A 186 4.21 6.39 21.48
CA THR A 186 2.79 6.11 21.26
C THR A 186 2.53 6.02 19.75
N ILE A 187 2.26 4.80 19.27
CA ILE A 187 1.90 4.51 17.88
C ILE A 187 0.42 4.18 17.79
N GLN A 188 -0.30 4.95 16.98
CA GLN A 188 -1.73 4.79 16.74
C GLN A 188 -2.00 4.12 15.38
N LEU A 189 -3.01 3.25 15.32
CA LEU A 189 -3.42 2.54 14.11
C LEU A 189 -4.80 3.00 13.60
N LEU A 190 -4.83 3.70 12.46
CA LEU A 190 -6.05 4.24 11.86
C LEU A 190 -6.43 3.54 10.56
N HIS A 191 -7.58 2.88 10.53
CA HIS A 191 -8.22 2.39 9.30
C HIS A 191 -9.74 2.31 9.48
N GLY A 192 -10.50 2.16 8.39
CA GLY A 192 -11.98 2.16 8.44
C GLY A 192 -12.63 0.96 9.16
N GLN A 193 -11.82 0.05 9.71
CA GLN A 193 -12.26 -1.09 10.54
C GLN A 193 -11.67 -1.01 11.96
N SER A 194 -10.92 0.05 12.28
CA SER A 194 -10.31 0.24 13.59
C SER A 194 -11.34 0.94 14.48
N GLU A 195 -11.46 0.49 15.73
CA GLU A 195 -12.22 1.18 16.78
C GLU A 195 -11.38 2.29 17.44
N GLU A 196 -10.09 2.41 17.09
CA GLU A 196 -9.21 3.44 17.66
C GLU A 196 -9.61 4.85 17.16
N SER A 197 -10.10 5.68 18.09
CA SER A 197 -10.30 7.12 17.88
C SER A 197 -8.96 7.86 17.80
N TYR A 198 -8.90 8.91 16.99
CA TYR A 198 -7.70 9.74 16.88
C TYR A 198 -7.27 10.31 18.24
N SER A 199 -5.99 10.16 18.58
CA SER A 199 -5.45 10.57 19.88
C SER A 199 -4.32 11.60 19.80
N GLY A 200 -3.95 12.05 18.59
CA GLY A 200 -2.82 12.97 18.42
C GLY A 200 -1.46 12.31 18.62
N ALA A 201 -1.36 10.99 18.45
CA ALA A 201 -0.12 10.25 18.60
C ALA A 201 1.03 10.80 17.74
N ALA A 202 2.26 10.70 18.25
CA ALA A 202 3.48 11.13 17.58
C ALA A 202 3.69 10.41 16.24
N PHE A 203 3.28 9.15 16.19
CA PHE A 203 3.40 8.30 15.02
C PHE A 203 2.05 7.66 14.71
N THR A 204 1.51 8.01 13.54
CA THR A 204 0.28 7.41 13.00
C THR A 204 0.62 6.37 11.94
N ILE A 205 0.10 5.16 12.07
CA ILE A 205 0.11 4.13 11.03
C ILE A 205 -1.31 3.94 10.55
N GLY A 206 -1.55 3.86 9.24
CA GLY A 206 -2.92 3.70 8.78
C GLY A 206 -3.11 3.47 7.29
N SER A 207 -4.38 3.43 6.89
CA SER A 207 -4.70 3.36 5.46
C SER A 207 -4.50 4.71 4.78
N THR A 208 -4.11 4.73 3.49
CA THR A 208 -3.93 5.97 2.72
C THR A 208 -5.18 6.85 2.71
N HIS A 209 -6.37 6.26 2.79
CA HIS A 209 -7.63 7.00 2.87
C HIS A 209 -7.75 7.85 4.14
N GLN A 210 -7.06 7.50 5.24
CA GLN A 210 -7.09 8.31 6.47
C GLN A 210 -6.42 9.67 6.29
N LEU A 211 -5.48 9.80 5.35
CA LEU A 211 -4.80 11.06 5.02
C LEU A 211 -5.78 12.15 4.60
N ILE A 212 -6.99 11.80 4.15
CA ILE A 212 -8.05 12.75 3.79
C ILE A 212 -8.47 13.67 4.95
N ARG A 213 -8.18 13.27 6.19
CA ARG A 213 -8.49 14.04 7.41
C ARG A 213 -7.32 14.87 7.93
N PHE A 214 -6.19 14.88 7.22
CA PHE A 214 -4.98 15.60 7.62
C PHE A 214 -4.65 16.74 6.66
N LYS A 215 -4.08 17.82 7.22
CA LYS A 215 -3.57 19.00 6.51
C LYS A 215 -2.36 19.51 7.28
N ALA A 216 -1.20 19.58 6.63
CA ALA A 216 0.06 20.04 7.22
C ALA A 216 0.36 19.42 8.62
N ALA A 217 0.12 18.13 8.76
CA ALA A 217 0.26 17.41 10.03
C ALA A 217 1.66 16.82 10.21
N PHE A 218 2.20 16.22 9.15
CA PHE A 218 3.37 15.35 9.27
C PHE A 218 4.64 16.05 8.80
N ASP A 219 5.68 15.97 9.61
CA ASP A 219 7.06 16.34 9.26
C ASP A 219 7.68 15.24 8.38
N LEU A 220 7.23 13.99 8.55
CA LEU A 220 7.60 12.86 7.70
C LEU A 220 6.37 12.01 7.38
N LEU A 221 6.02 11.89 6.10
CA LEU A 221 5.01 10.96 5.60
C LEU A 221 5.66 9.87 4.74
N ILE A 222 5.55 8.64 5.19
CA ILE A 222 5.96 7.45 4.42
C ILE A 222 4.71 6.81 3.83
N ILE A 223 4.72 6.50 2.54
CA ILE A 223 3.63 5.76 1.89
C ILE A 223 4.22 4.47 1.32
N ASP A 224 3.87 3.34 1.92
CA ASP A 224 4.26 2.03 1.38
C ASP A 224 3.25 1.58 0.32
N GLU A 225 3.74 0.80 -0.65
CA GLU A 225 2.93 0.16 -1.68
C GLU A 225 2.13 1.15 -2.54
N ILE A 226 2.72 2.27 -2.94
CA ILE A 226 2.04 3.26 -3.81
C ILE A 226 1.62 2.69 -5.18
N ASP A 227 2.13 1.51 -5.54
CA ASP A 227 1.78 0.74 -6.74
C ASP A 227 0.59 -0.20 -6.54
N ALA A 228 -0.06 -0.16 -5.37
CA ALA A 228 -1.24 -0.93 -5.06
C ALA A 228 -2.53 -0.10 -5.18
N PHE A 229 -3.58 -0.75 -5.69
CA PHE A 229 -4.94 -0.23 -5.58
C PHE A 229 -5.37 -0.14 -4.09
N PRO A 230 -6.12 0.89 -3.68
CA PRO A 230 -6.68 1.97 -4.50
C PRO A 230 -5.81 3.22 -4.64
N TYR A 231 -4.60 3.24 -4.08
CA TYR A 231 -3.77 4.45 -4.19
C TYR A 231 -3.27 4.69 -5.61
N ASP A 232 -2.86 3.63 -6.32
CA ASP A 232 -2.44 3.75 -7.71
C ASP A 232 -3.60 4.30 -8.58
N GLY A 233 -3.32 5.41 -9.27
CA GLY A 233 -4.28 6.08 -10.15
C GLY A 233 -5.39 6.92 -9.47
N ASP A 234 -5.46 7.04 -8.14
CA ASP A 234 -6.52 7.80 -7.45
C ASP A 234 -6.10 9.26 -7.11
N PRO A 235 -6.64 10.28 -7.82
CA PRO A 235 -6.23 11.67 -7.62
C PRO A 235 -6.57 12.22 -6.22
N MET A 236 -7.62 11.73 -5.58
CA MET A 236 -8.00 12.16 -4.23
C MET A 236 -6.98 11.67 -3.21
N LEU A 237 -6.49 10.43 -3.33
CA LEU A 237 -5.48 9.90 -2.42
C LEU A 237 -4.13 10.59 -2.62
N TYR A 238 -3.73 10.86 -3.87
CA TYR A 238 -2.56 11.69 -4.14
C TYR A 238 -2.69 13.09 -3.53
N PHE A 239 -3.83 13.77 -3.74
CA PHE A 239 -4.10 15.08 -3.17
C PHE A 239 -4.05 15.08 -1.64
N ALA A 240 -4.72 14.12 -1.00
CA ALA A 240 -4.73 13.98 0.45
C ALA A 240 -3.32 13.72 1.00
N SER A 241 -2.52 12.89 0.31
CA SER A 241 -1.17 12.58 0.73
C SER A 241 -0.25 13.79 0.73
N VAL A 242 -0.31 14.63 -0.32
CA VAL A 242 0.50 15.84 -0.43
C VAL A 242 0.05 16.87 0.60
N ARG A 243 -1.27 17.06 0.75
CA ARG A 243 -1.82 18.03 1.70
C ARG A 243 -1.50 17.67 3.16
N ALA A 244 -1.35 16.39 3.49
CA ALA A 244 -1.09 15.95 4.85
C ALA A 244 0.33 16.29 5.36
N VAL A 245 1.28 16.56 4.45
CA VAL A 245 2.68 16.89 4.80
C VAL A 245 2.82 18.40 5.01
N LYS A 246 3.64 18.80 5.98
CA LYS A 246 4.03 20.20 6.18
C LYS A 246 4.87 20.70 5.00
N GLU A 247 4.90 22.02 4.77
CA GLU A 247 5.71 22.61 3.68
C GLU A 247 7.21 22.32 3.83
N THR A 248 7.70 22.27 5.07
CA THR A 248 9.09 21.91 5.41
C THR A 248 9.27 20.40 5.61
N GLY A 249 8.21 19.61 5.47
CA GLY A 249 8.22 18.17 5.72
C GLY A 249 8.70 17.37 4.51
N ALA A 250 8.87 16.07 4.74
CA ALA A 250 9.30 15.13 3.72
C ALA A 250 8.25 14.05 3.44
N GLN A 251 8.16 13.63 2.17
CA GLN A 251 7.35 12.53 1.72
C GLN A 251 8.22 11.43 1.09
N VAL A 252 8.14 10.22 1.64
CA VAL A 252 8.90 9.06 1.18
C VAL A 252 7.94 8.03 0.59
N LEU A 253 8.02 7.81 -0.72
CA LEU A 253 7.15 6.88 -1.44
C LEU A 253 7.87 5.55 -1.67
N LEU A 254 7.37 4.44 -1.13
CA LEU A 254 7.97 3.13 -1.28
C LEU A 254 7.21 2.29 -2.32
N THR A 255 7.91 1.75 -3.32
CA THR A 255 7.30 0.92 -4.37
C THR A 255 8.23 -0.15 -4.91
N ALA A 256 7.65 -1.25 -5.39
CA ALA A 256 8.39 -2.19 -6.23
C ALA A 256 8.29 -1.85 -7.72
N THR A 257 7.25 -1.10 -8.12
CA THR A 257 6.92 -0.79 -9.51
C THR A 257 6.43 0.65 -9.61
N PRO A 258 7.32 1.62 -9.89
CA PRO A 258 6.93 3.00 -10.13
C PRO A 258 5.91 3.11 -11.26
N SER A 259 5.02 4.08 -11.18
CA SER A 259 4.09 4.40 -12.25
C SER A 259 4.84 5.03 -13.44
N PRO A 260 4.24 5.08 -14.65
CA PRO A 260 4.85 5.76 -15.79
C PRO A 260 5.19 7.24 -15.54
N SER A 261 4.39 7.93 -14.71
CA SER A 261 4.65 9.32 -14.34
C SER A 261 5.85 9.46 -13.40
N HIS A 262 6.02 8.52 -12.44
CA HIS A 262 7.20 8.46 -11.60
C HIS A 262 8.46 8.14 -12.42
N GLU A 263 8.40 7.15 -13.31
CA GLU A 263 9.53 6.82 -14.19
C GLU A 263 9.97 8.01 -15.06
N LYS A 264 9.00 8.77 -15.59
CA LYS A 264 9.29 9.97 -16.39
C LYS A 264 10.01 11.03 -15.54
N GLN A 265 9.52 11.32 -14.34
CA GLN A 265 10.15 12.30 -13.44
C GLN A 265 11.55 11.89 -13.00
N ILE A 266 11.78 10.60 -12.76
CA ILE A 266 13.11 10.05 -12.45
C ILE A 266 14.07 10.26 -13.62
N LYS A 267 13.64 9.91 -14.85
CA LYS A 267 14.46 10.10 -16.07
C LYS A 267 14.79 11.56 -16.34
N GLU A 268 13.88 12.48 -15.99
CA GLU A 268 14.07 13.92 -16.11
C GLU A 268 14.86 14.55 -14.94
N GLY A 269 15.27 13.76 -13.93
CA GLY A 269 15.99 14.27 -12.75
C GLY A 269 15.15 15.10 -11.78
N LYS A 270 13.81 15.09 -11.92
CA LYS A 270 12.88 15.89 -11.12
C LYS A 270 12.45 15.23 -9.80
N MET A 271 12.67 13.92 -9.69
CA MET A 271 12.31 13.14 -8.51
C MET A 271 13.53 12.35 -8.01
N PRO A 272 14.09 12.71 -6.83
CA PRO A 272 15.11 11.91 -6.19
C PRO A 272 14.65 10.46 -6.00
N VAL A 273 15.51 9.51 -6.35
CA VAL A 273 15.20 8.08 -6.26
C VAL A 273 16.32 7.30 -5.60
N SER A 274 15.94 6.36 -4.72
CA SER A 274 16.82 5.34 -4.16
C SER A 274 16.44 3.98 -4.76
N ILE A 275 17.33 3.38 -5.55
CA ILE A 275 17.06 2.10 -6.25
C ILE A 275 17.73 0.95 -5.50
N LEU A 276 16.91 -0.01 -5.03
CA LEU A 276 17.34 -1.25 -4.40
C LEU A 276 17.00 -2.46 -5.28
N PRO A 277 17.93 -2.88 -6.14
CA PRO A 277 17.66 -3.90 -7.14
C PRO A 277 17.76 -5.33 -6.60
N ALA A 278 18.27 -5.54 -5.39
CA ALA A 278 18.53 -6.86 -4.82
C ALA A 278 17.75 -7.11 -3.52
N ARG A 279 17.46 -8.39 -3.23
CA ARG A 279 16.87 -8.80 -1.94
C ARG A 279 17.90 -8.73 -0.81
N TYR A 280 17.44 -8.65 0.44
CA TYR A 280 18.33 -8.62 1.61
C TYR A 280 19.24 -9.87 1.70
N HIS A 281 18.79 -10.99 1.16
CA HIS A 281 19.53 -12.26 1.11
C HIS A 281 20.31 -12.46 -0.20
N ARG A 282 20.55 -11.39 -0.98
CA ARG A 282 21.48 -11.37 -2.12
C ARG A 282 21.24 -12.42 -3.22
N HIS A 283 20.00 -12.89 -3.39
CA HIS A 283 19.61 -13.72 -4.54
C HIS A 283 18.70 -12.97 -5.49
N ARG A 284 18.77 -13.32 -6.77
CA ARG A 284 17.97 -12.69 -7.84
C ARG A 284 16.47 -12.92 -7.67
N LEU A 285 15.69 -12.02 -8.25
CA LEU A 285 14.28 -12.25 -8.47
C LEU A 285 14.07 -13.36 -9.53
N PRO A 286 13.12 -14.28 -9.33
CA PRO A 286 12.79 -15.28 -10.33
C PRO A 286 12.16 -14.60 -11.55
N VAL A 287 12.69 -14.92 -12.73
CA VAL A 287 12.22 -14.33 -14.00
C VAL A 287 11.07 -15.20 -14.53
N PRO A 288 9.85 -14.64 -14.71
CA PRO A 288 8.71 -15.41 -15.18
C PRO A 288 8.89 -15.98 -16.59
N VAL A 289 8.34 -17.18 -16.81
CA VAL A 289 8.30 -17.84 -18.12
C VAL A 289 6.88 -17.83 -18.67
N HIS A 290 6.73 -17.28 -19.88
CA HIS A 290 5.47 -17.35 -20.61
C HIS A 290 5.17 -18.76 -21.13
N ARG A 291 3.95 -19.23 -20.91
CA ARG A 291 3.42 -20.49 -21.45
C ARG A 291 2.05 -20.25 -22.06
N TRP A 292 1.91 -20.57 -23.35
CA TRP A 292 0.61 -20.55 -24.01
C TRP A 292 -0.26 -21.70 -23.48
N VAL A 293 -1.48 -21.39 -23.06
CA VAL A 293 -2.46 -22.38 -22.55
C VAL A 293 -3.70 -22.50 -23.45
N GLY A 294 -3.73 -21.77 -24.57
CA GLY A 294 -4.90 -21.66 -25.45
C GLY A 294 -6.05 -20.92 -24.76
N ASP A 295 -7.26 -21.05 -25.32
CA ASP A 295 -8.47 -20.49 -24.73
C ASP A 295 -8.89 -21.29 -23.49
N TRP A 296 -8.17 -21.05 -22.40
CA TRP A 296 -8.38 -21.70 -21.11
C TRP A 296 -9.75 -21.36 -20.53
N GLN A 297 -10.33 -20.21 -20.88
CA GLN A 297 -11.64 -19.80 -20.39
C GLN A 297 -12.73 -20.70 -20.96
N SER A 298 -12.73 -20.89 -22.28
CA SER A 298 -13.65 -21.81 -22.96
C SER A 298 -13.49 -23.26 -22.49
N LEU A 299 -12.25 -23.69 -22.23
CA LEU A 299 -11.99 -25.03 -21.68
C LEU A 299 -12.62 -25.23 -20.29
N ILE A 300 -12.49 -24.25 -19.39
CA ILE A 300 -13.10 -24.31 -18.05
C ILE A 300 -14.63 -24.33 -18.15
N GLN A 301 -15.21 -23.51 -19.04
CA GLN A 301 -16.65 -23.51 -19.28
C GLN A 301 -17.14 -24.88 -19.81
N ALA A 302 -16.34 -25.54 -20.64
CA ALA A 302 -16.60 -26.90 -21.11
C ALA A 302 -16.29 -28.00 -20.08
N GLY A 303 -15.99 -27.65 -18.81
CA GLY A 303 -15.71 -28.59 -17.74
C GLY A 303 -14.34 -29.28 -17.85
N LYS A 304 -13.39 -28.70 -18.57
CA LYS A 304 -12.07 -29.29 -18.83
C LYS A 304 -10.95 -28.48 -18.18
N VAL A 305 -10.00 -29.19 -17.57
CA VAL A 305 -8.74 -28.59 -17.10
C VAL A 305 -7.77 -28.46 -18.27
N PRO A 306 -7.21 -27.26 -18.56
CA PRO A 306 -6.23 -27.11 -19.63
C PRO A 306 -5.03 -28.04 -19.48
N ILE A 307 -4.70 -28.79 -20.54
CA ILE A 307 -3.66 -29.83 -20.50
C ILE A 307 -2.28 -29.25 -20.10
N VAL A 308 -1.97 -28.04 -20.58
CA VAL A 308 -0.71 -27.35 -20.26
C VAL A 308 -0.63 -27.04 -18.76
N PHE A 309 -1.71 -26.53 -18.17
CA PHE A 309 -1.80 -26.32 -16.72
C PHE A 309 -1.66 -27.63 -15.96
N LYS A 310 -2.40 -28.68 -16.38
CA LYS A 310 -2.37 -30.00 -15.72
C LYS A 310 -0.98 -30.62 -15.71
N ARG A 311 -0.28 -30.59 -16.84
CA ARG A 311 1.08 -31.13 -16.96
C ARG A 311 2.08 -30.34 -16.11
N LEU A 312 2.01 -29.00 -16.17
CA LEU A 312 2.90 -28.14 -15.41
C LEU A 312 2.72 -28.33 -13.90
N LEU A 313 1.48 -28.26 -13.41
CA LEU A 313 1.21 -28.39 -11.98
C LEU A 313 1.65 -29.76 -11.46
N ASN A 314 1.34 -30.85 -12.17
CA ASN A 314 1.81 -32.19 -11.79
C ASN A 314 3.34 -32.30 -11.79
N GLN A 315 4.04 -31.65 -12.72
CA GLN A 315 5.50 -31.63 -12.74
C GLN A 315 6.08 -30.93 -11.50
N LEU A 316 5.49 -29.82 -11.07
CA LEU A 316 5.94 -29.09 -9.88
C LEU A 316 5.63 -29.88 -8.61
N LEU A 317 4.41 -30.40 -8.48
CA LEU A 317 3.99 -31.19 -7.32
C LEU A 317 4.83 -32.47 -7.15
N LYS A 318 5.16 -33.17 -8.25
CA LYS A 318 6.05 -34.35 -8.21
C LYS A 318 7.48 -34.04 -7.77
N LYS A 319 7.93 -32.79 -7.92
CA LYS A 319 9.21 -32.31 -7.38
C LYS A 319 9.12 -31.96 -5.89
N GLY A 320 7.99 -32.21 -5.23
CA GLY A 320 7.74 -31.81 -3.85
C GLY A 320 7.61 -30.29 -3.66
N ARG A 321 7.29 -29.55 -4.74
CA ARG A 321 7.11 -28.10 -4.69
C ARG A 321 5.69 -27.79 -4.26
N ARG A 322 5.53 -26.80 -3.37
CA ARG A 322 4.23 -26.18 -3.10
C ARG A 322 3.95 -25.10 -4.12
N VAL A 323 2.69 -24.95 -4.55
CA VAL A 323 2.36 -24.02 -5.64
C VAL A 323 1.28 -23.02 -5.24
N LEU A 324 1.47 -21.75 -5.57
CA LEU A 324 0.40 -20.75 -5.57
C LEU A 324 -0.12 -20.55 -6.99
N VAL A 325 -1.42 -20.65 -7.17
CA VAL A 325 -2.08 -20.46 -8.46
C VAL A 325 -2.95 -19.21 -8.42
N PHE A 326 -2.54 -18.18 -9.14
CA PHE A 326 -3.28 -16.93 -9.26
C PHE A 326 -4.27 -16.97 -10.42
N MET A 327 -5.51 -16.55 -10.18
CA MET A 327 -6.57 -16.38 -11.18
C MET A 327 -7.26 -15.02 -11.05
N PRO A 328 -7.74 -14.40 -12.14
CA PRO A 328 -8.20 -13.01 -12.10
C PRO A 328 -9.56 -12.82 -11.40
N HIS A 329 -10.50 -13.74 -11.62
CA HIS A 329 -11.88 -13.61 -11.15
C HIS A 329 -12.27 -14.69 -10.16
N ILE A 330 -12.94 -14.29 -9.08
CA ILE A 330 -13.38 -15.18 -7.99
C ILE A 330 -14.27 -16.30 -8.53
N ASP A 331 -15.33 -15.97 -9.28
CA ASP A 331 -16.32 -16.96 -9.73
C ASP A 331 -15.70 -18.01 -10.66
N ARG A 332 -14.79 -17.57 -11.53
CA ARG A 332 -14.06 -18.48 -12.44
C ARG A 332 -13.07 -19.37 -11.67
N MET A 333 -12.39 -18.81 -10.68
CA MET A 333 -11.49 -19.58 -9.81
C MET A 333 -12.26 -20.65 -9.06
N LEU A 334 -13.41 -20.33 -8.44
CA LEU A 334 -14.24 -21.29 -7.73
C LEU A 334 -14.75 -22.41 -8.65
N THR A 335 -15.18 -22.08 -9.87
CA THR A 335 -15.54 -23.09 -10.88
C THR A 335 -14.34 -23.98 -11.24
N PHE A 336 -13.16 -23.39 -11.42
CA PHE A 336 -11.96 -24.15 -11.78
C PHE A 336 -11.46 -25.07 -10.65
N VAL A 337 -11.56 -24.61 -9.40
CA VAL A 337 -11.24 -25.39 -8.20
C VAL A 337 -12.07 -26.68 -8.16
N LYS A 338 -13.38 -26.61 -8.44
CA LYS A 338 -14.26 -27.79 -8.53
C LYS A 338 -13.79 -28.78 -9.60
N LEU A 339 -13.38 -28.30 -10.78
CA LEU A 339 -12.82 -29.17 -11.82
C LEU A 339 -11.48 -29.80 -11.39
N CYS A 340 -10.66 -29.05 -10.65
CA CYS A 340 -9.39 -29.54 -10.15
C CYS A 340 -9.55 -30.61 -9.06
N GLN A 341 -10.66 -30.64 -8.32
CA GLN A 341 -10.90 -31.67 -7.28
C GLN A 341 -10.90 -33.07 -7.88
N GLN A 342 -11.44 -33.22 -9.10
CA GLN A 342 -11.40 -34.48 -9.83
C GLN A 342 -10.02 -34.75 -10.45
N ALA A 343 -9.38 -33.71 -11.00
CA ALA A 343 -8.14 -33.88 -11.75
C ALA A 343 -6.88 -34.07 -10.88
N PHE A 344 -6.95 -33.69 -9.59
CA PHE A 344 -5.86 -33.70 -8.62
C PHE A 344 -6.31 -34.30 -7.27
N ALA A 345 -7.11 -35.37 -7.32
CA ALA A 345 -7.70 -36.00 -6.13
C ALA A 345 -6.66 -36.48 -5.08
N ASP A 346 -5.42 -36.77 -5.52
CA ASP A 346 -4.32 -37.21 -4.65
C ASP A 346 -3.62 -36.07 -3.89
N TYR A 347 -3.99 -34.81 -4.15
CA TYR A 347 -3.34 -33.64 -3.58
C TYR A 347 -4.29 -32.81 -2.72
N ARG A 348 -3.74 -32.18 -1.69
CA ARG A 348 -4.48 -31.32 -0.76
C ARG A 348 -4.39 -29.88 -1.24
N PHE A 349 -5.51 -29.26 -1.54
CA PHE A 349 -5.53 -27.86 -1.99
C PHE A 349 -6.83 -27.16 -1.66
N GLU A 350 -6.78 -25.84 -1.63
CA GLU A 350 -7.90 -24.95 -1.32
C GLU A 350 -7.87 -23.69 -2.19
N SER A 351 -8.87 -22.82 -2.01
CA SER A 351 -8.88 -21.49 -2.64
C SER A 351 -9.15 -20.38 -1.63
N VAL A 352 -8.60 -19.18 -1.89
CA VAL A 352 -8.84 -17.97 -1.09
C VAL A 352 -9.15 -16.77 -1.95
N SER A 353 -10.04 -15.89 -1.46
CA SER A 353 -10.38 -14.64 -2.14
C SER A 353 -10.63 -13.50 -1.15
N SER A 354 -10.91 -12.30 -1.64
CA SER A 354 -11.30 -11.17 -0.79
C SER A 354 -12.65 -11.37 -0.10
N LYS A 355 -13.51 -12.25 -0.62
CA LYS A 355 -14.82 -12.61 -0.05
C LYS A 355 -14.79 -13.84 0.85
N ASP A 356 -13.62 -14.44 1.06
CA ASP A 356 -13.48 -15.67 1.86
C ASP A 356 -13.36 -15.34 3.35
N PRO A 357 -14.33 -15.74 4.20
CA PRO A 357 -14.26 -15.50 5.64
C PRO A 357 -13.14 -16.29 6.32
N ASP A 358 -12.81 -17.47 5.78
CA ASP A 358 -11.79 -18.39 6.31
C ASP A 358 -10.41 -18.13 5.70
N ARG A 359 -10.21 -16.97 5.08
CA ARG A 359 -8.95 -16.61 4.41
C ARG A 359 -7.75 -16.78 5.33
N ILE A 360 -7.85 -16.33 6.58
CA ILE A 360 -6.72 -16.34 7.53
C ILE A 360 -6.31 -17.79 7.85
N SER A 361 -7.28 -18.65 8.19
CA SER A 361 -7.01 -20.06 8.52
C SER A 361 -6.47 -20.84 7.33
N LYS A 362 -7.04 -20.66 6.13
CA LYS A 362 -6.55 -21.30 4.90
C LYS A 362 -5.14 -20.88 4.51
N VAL A 363 -4.82 -19.59 4.63
CA VAL A 363 -3.45 -19.08 4.42
C VAL A 363 -2.48 -19.70 5.42
N GLN A 364 -2.89 -19.84 6.69
CA GLN A 364 -2.08 -20.47 7.72
C GLN A 364 -1.83 -21.95 7.42
N ASN A 365 -2.87 -22.70 7.04
CA ASN A 365 -2.74 -24.10 6.59
C ASN A 365 -1.75 -24.26 5.43
N MET A 366 -1.75 -23.34 4.46
CA MET A 366 -0.76 -23.34 3.38
C MET A 366 0.67 -23.08 3.88
N ARG A 367 0.86 -22.16 4.85
CA ARG A 367 2.17 -21.91 5.47
C ARG A 367 2.71 -23.16 6.16
N ASP A 368 1.84 -23.84 6.90
CA ASP A 368 2.16 -25.02 7.71
C ASP A 368 2.34 -26.29 6.87
N GLY A 369 2.04 -26.24 5.57
CA GLY A 369 2.25 -27.37 4.66
C GLY A 369 1.11 -28.40 4.65
N HIS A 370 -0.06 -28.01 5.16
CA HIS A 370 -1.28 -28.82 5.05
C HIS A 370 -1.84 -28.88 3.62
N TYR A 371 -1.48 -27.90 2.78
CA TYR A 371 -1.83 -27.88 1.36
C TYR A 371 -0.58 -27.97 0.48
N ASP A 372 -0.71 -28.72 -0.60
CA ASP A 372 0.28 -28.89 -1.65
C ASP A 372 0.20 -27.72 -2.66
N PHE A 373 -1.00 -27.19 -2.90
CA PHE A 373 -1.18 -25.94 -3.63
C PHE A 373 -2.39 -25.13 -3.16
N LEU A 374 -2.39 -23.83 -3.46
CA LEU A 374 -3.46 -22.92 -3.08
C LEU A 374 -3.83 -22.00 -4.26
N PHE A 375 -5.12 -21.95 -4.59
CA PHE A 375 -5.65 -20.98 -5.53
C PHE A 375 -5.92 -19.65 -4.84
N SER A 376 -5.63 -18.55 -5.52
CA SER A 376 -5.92 -17.21 -5.02
C SER A 376 -6.26 -16.26 -6.14
N THR A 377 -7.04 -15.23 -5.83
CA THR A 377 -7.05 -14.01 -6.66
C THR A 377 -5.85 -13.12 -6.33
N THR A 378 -5.83 -11.88 -6.83
CA THR A 378 -4.83 -10.87 -6.46
C THR A 378 -4.84 -10.50 -4.96
N ILE A 379 -5.74 -11.07 -4.15
CA ILE A 379 -5.74 -10.87 -2.70
C ILE A 379 -4.43 -11.27 -2.03
N LEU A 380 -3.77 -12.35 -2.50
CA LEU A 380 -2.48 -12.79 -1.97
C LEU A 380 -1.27 -12.25 -2.74
N GLU A 381 -1.45 -11.26 -3.62
CA GLU A 381 -0.31 -10.63 -4.31
C GLU A 381 0.61 -9.91 -3.30
N ARG A 382 0.04 -9.46 -2.17
CA ARG A 382 0.63 -8.68 -1.06
C ARG A 382 0.34 -9.36 0.29
N GLY A 383 1.04 -8.94 1.35
CA GLY A 383 0.72 -9.34 2.74
C GLY A 383 1.00 -10.79 3.20
N VAL A 384 1.57 -11.69 2.36
CA VAL A 384 1.83 -13.09 2.76
C VAL A 384 3.18 -13.66 2.31
N THR A 385 3.88 -14.38 3.18
CA THR A 385 5.13 -15.06 2.80
C THR A 385 5.00 -16.57 2.98
N PHE A 386 5.38 -17.33 1.96
CA PHE A 386 5.43 -18.78 2.01
C PHE A 386 6.86 -19.25 1.73
N ALA A 387 7.27 -20.34 2.37
CA ALA A 387 8.56 -20.96 2.13
C ALA A 387 8.45 -21.99 1.01
N ASN A 388 9.48 -22.10 0.17
CA ASN A 388 9.60 -23.20 -0.80
C ASN A 388 8.41 -23.32 -1.78
N ILE A 389 7.97 -22.19 -2.34
CA ILE A 389 6.84 -22.14 -3.27
C ILE A 389 7.26 -21.80 -4.70
N ASP A 390 6.51 -22.34 -5.66
CA ASP A 390 6.45 -21.88 -7.05
C ASP A 390 5.13 -21.15 -7.31
N VAL A 391 5.10 -20.36 -8.37
CA VAL A 391 3.93 -19.54 -8.72
C VAL A 391 3.48 -19.80 -10.14
N ILE A 392 2.17 -19.96 -10.31
CA ILE A 392 1.50 -20.00 -11.60
C ILE A 392 0.49 -18.85 -11.63
N VAL A 393 0.52 -18.03 -12.68
CA VAL A 393 -0.54 -17.05 -12.99
C VAL A 393 -1.31 -17.58 -14.19
N LEU A 394 -2.53 -18.07 -13.96
CA LEU A 394 -3.41 -18.57 -15.02
C LEU A 394 -4.30 -17.42 -15.53
N GLY A 395 -4.18 -17.13 -16.82
CA GLY A 395 -4.87 -15.98 -17.43
C GLY A 395 -4.11 -14.68 -17.22
N SER A 396 -2.78 -14.70 -17.30
CA SER A 396 -1.94 -13.50 -17.13
C SER A 396 -2.20 -12.39 -18.17
N GLU A 397 -3.01 -12.65 -19.19
CA GLU A 397 -3.53 -11.65 -20.12
C GLU A 397 -4.68 -10.80 -19.59
N ASP A 398 -5.32 -11.21 -18.49
CA ASP A 398 -6.44 -10.48 -17.91
C ASP A 398 -6.00 -9.10 -17.39
N GLN A 399 -6.84 -8.09 -17.58
CA GLN A 399 -6.57 -6.70 -17.19
C GLN A 399 -6.37 -6.51 -15.68
N THR A 400 -6.87 -7.45 -14.86
CA THR A 400 -6.68 -7.46 -13.40
C THR A 400 -5.20 -7.64 -13.04
N PHE A 401 -4.41 -8.31 -13.89
CA PHE A 401 -2.97 -8.52 -13.68
C PHE A 401 -2.14 -7.39 -14.29
N THR A 402 -2.06 -6.27 -13.56
CA THR A 402 -1.19 -5.15 -13.91
C THR A 402 0.30 -5.52 -13.82
N THR A 403 1.18 -4.68 -14.38
CA THR A 403 2.64 -4.85 -14.25
C THR A 403 3.05 -4.97 -12.77
N ALA A 404 2.52 -4.08 -11.92
CA ALA A 404 2.81 -4.08 -10.50
C ALA A 404 2.35 -5.39 -9.82
N ALA A 405 1.12 -5.83 -10.09
CA ALA A 405 0.60 -7.09 -9.57
C ALA A 405 1.48 -8.29 -9.98
N LEU A 406 1.85 -8.38 -11.26
CA LEU A 406 2.70 -9.47 -11.77
C LEU A 406 4.10 -9.46 -11.17
N VAL A 407 4.73 -8.28 -10.99
CA VAL A 407 6.02 -8.15 -10.30
C VAL A 407 5.90 -8.58 -8.84
N GLN A 408 4.83 -8.18 -8.15
CA GLN A 408 4.58 -8.56 -6.75
C GLN A 408 4.35 -10.07 -6.59
N ILE A 409 3.53 -10.66 -7.45
CA ILE A 409 3.25 -12.09 -7.50
C ILE A 409 4.54 -12.88 -7.76
N SER A 410 5.33 -12.47 -8.76
CA SER A 410 6.64 -13.09 -9.05
C SER A 410 7.58 -12.97 -7.85
N GLY A 411 7.51 -11.84 -7.14
CA GLY A 411 8.22 -11.54 -5.92
C GLY A 411 7.94 -12.44 -4.71
N ARG A 412 6.88 -13.27 -4.76
CA ARG A 412 6.56 -14.22 -3.68
C ARG A 412 7.51 -15.43 -3.67
N VAL A 413 8.06 -15.77 -4.82
CA VAL A 413 8.96 -16.91 -4.97
C VAL A 413 10.37 -16.54 -4.52
N GLY A 414 11.02 -17.44 -3.78
CA GLY A 414 12.41 -17.26 -3.34
C GLY A 414 12.61 -16.30 -2.15
N ARG A 415 11.57 -15.95 -1.38
CA ARG A 415 11.62 -14.85 -0.39
C ARG A 415 12.37 -15.18 0.91
N LYS A 416 12.63 -16.46 1.18
CA LYS A 416 13.31 -16.93 2.41
C LYS A 416 14.74 -17.34 2.08
N PRO A 417 15.75 -17.04 2.92
CA PRO A 417 17.16 -17.34 2.62
C PRO A 417 17.40 -18.84 2.45
N LYS A 418 16.71 -19.68 3.23
CA LYS A 418 16.77 -21.15 3.12
C LYS A 418 16.19 -21.69 1.79
N TRP A 419 15.30 -20.92 1.17
CA TRP A 419 14.60 -21.31 -0.06
C TRP A 419 14.63 -20.14 -1.05
N PRO A 420 15.80 -19.77 -1.58
CA PRO A 420 15.97 -18.57 -2.38
C PRO A 420 15.52 -18.75 -3.83
N SER A 421 15.28 -19.99 -4.26
CA SER A 421 14.93 -20.36 -5.62
C SER A 421 13.48 -20.83 -5.77
N GLY A 422 13.01 -20.81 -7.02
CA GLY A 422 11.72 -21.32 -7.45
C GLY A 422 11.34 -20.76 -8.82
N ASP A 423 10.28 -21.29 -9.38
CA ASP A 423 9.81 -21.00 -10.72
C ASP A 423 8.54 -20.15 -10.71
N VAL A 424 8.43 -19.24 -11.70
CA VAL A 424 7.25 -18.42 -11.94
C VAL A 424 6.78 -18.61 -13.37
N TYR A 425 5.51 -18.97 -13.55
CA TYR A 425 4.93 -19.21 -14.87
C TYR A 425 3.74 -18.28 -15.13
N PHE A 426 3.79 -17.58 -16.26
CA PHE A 426 2.68 -16.79 -16.78
C PHE A 426 1.96 -17.61 -17.86
N LEU A 427 0.87 -18.24 -17.49
CA LEU A 427 0.02 -19.01 -18.40
C LEU A 427 -0.97 -18.05 -19.05
N HIS A 428 -0.99 -18.04 -20.37
CA HIS A 428 -1.74 -17.02 -21.11
C HIS A 428 -2.44 -17.51 -22.37
N TYR A 429 -3.51 -16.79 -22.73
CA TYR A 429 -4.12 -16.78 -24.06
C TYR A 429 -3.76 -15.53 -24.87
N GLY A 430 -2.67 -14.85 -24.51
CA GLY A 430 -2.15 -13.69 -25.23
C GLY A 430 -1.06 -13.02 -24.42
N LYS A 431 0.05 -12.62 -25.03
CA LYS A 431 1.03 -11.81 -24.28
C LYS A 431 0.53 -10.37 -24.20
N THR A 432 0.57 -9.78 -23.02
CA THR A 432 0.14 -8.39 -22.80
C THR A 432 1.34 -7.46 -22.66
N LYS A 433 1.10 -6.15 -22.81
CA LYS A 433 2.12 -5.14 -22.49
C LYS A 433 2.54 -5.23 -21.02
N ALA A 434 1.59 -5.46 -20.12
CA ALA A 434 1.81 -5.59 -18.68
C ALA A 434 2.74 -6.78 -18.33
N SER A 435 2.43 -7.98 -18.82
CA SER A 435 3.25 -9.17 -18.55
C SER A 435 4.67 -9.07 -19.13
N ASN A 436 4.80 -8.53 -20.33
CA ASN A 436 6.13 -8.25 -20.92
C ASN A 436 6.90 -7.18 -20.12
N ALA A 437 6.22 -6.13 -19.64
CA ALA A 437 6.83 -5.09 -18.82
C ALA A 437 7.32 -5.65 -17.48
N ALA A 438 6.54 -6.51 -16.83
CA ALA A 438 6.93 -7.15 -15.57
C ALA A 438 8.21 -7.97 -15.73
N ILE A 439 8.30 -8.81 -16.77
CA ILE A 439 9.51 -9.58 -17.08
C ILE A 439 10.71 -8.68 -17.36
N ARG A 440 10.52 -7.60 -18.15
CA ARG A 440 11.59 -6.64 -18.44
C ARG A 440 12.11 -5.98 -17.16
N GLN A 441 11.21 -5.47 -16.32
CA GLN A 441 11.57 -4.82 -15.06
C GLN A 441 12.36 -5.75 -14.14
N ILE A 442 11.90 -7.00 -13.97
CA ILE A 442 12.61 -8.00 -13.16
C ILE A 442 14.02 -8.27 -13.72
N LYS A 443 14.16 -8.40 -15.04
CA LYS A 443 15.46 -8.57 -15.70
C LYS A 443 16.37 -7.36 -15.48
N THR A 444 15.87 -6.14 -15.66
CA THR A 444 16.62 -4.91 -15.44
C THR A 444 17.10 -4.79 -14.00
N MET A 445 16.25 -5.10 -13.02
CA MET A 445 16.64 -5.10 -11.60
C MET A 445 17.72 -6.15 -11.32
N ASN A 446 17.56 -7.38 -11.79
CA ASN A 446 18.59 -8.41 -11.63
C ASN A 446 19.93 -8.03 -12.30
N GLU A 447 19.90 -7.36 -13.45
CA GLU A 447 21.10 -6.88 -14.13
C GLU A 447 21.79 -5.75 -13.34
N GLN A 448 21.03 -4.78 -12.85
CA GLN A 448 21.56 -3.71 -12.00
C GLN A 448 22.16 -4.26 -10.70
N ALA A 449 21.49 -5.22 -10.08
CA ALA A 449 21.98 -5.91 -8.88
C ALA A 449 23.32 -6.60 -9.16
N ARG A 450 23.45 -7.31 -10.29
CA ARG A 450 24.71 -7.97 -10.68
C ARG A 450 25.83 -6.96 -10.91
N LYS A 451 25.55 -5.87 -11.65
CA LYS A 451 26.53 -4.81 -11.92
C LYS A 451 27.04 -4.14 -10.65
N ARG A 452 26.22 -4.05 -9.61
CA ARG A 452 26.57 -3.49 -8.30
C ARG A 452 27.13 -4.52 -7.30
N GLY A 453 27.30 -5.79 -7.69
CA GLY A 453 27.78 -6.85 -6.79
C GLY A 453 26.83 -7.17 -5.62
N LEU A 454 25.53 -6.89 -5.78
CA LEU A 454 24.50 -7.04 -4.74
C LEU A 454 23.79 -8.40 -4.74
N ILE A 455 24.08 -9.24 -5.73
CA ILE A 455 23.61 -10.63 -5.79
C ILE A 455 24.79 -11.58 -5.97
N ASP A 456 24.66 -12.78 -5.42
CA ASP A 456 25.71 -13.79 -5.36
C ASP A 456 25.65 -14.79 -6.54
N ASP A 457 24.71 -14.58 -7.47
CA ASP A 457 24.39 -15.47 -8.60
C ASP A 457 25.11 -15.16 -9.93
#